data_AF-A0A2S6SRK2-F1
#
_entry.id   AF-A0A2S6SRK2-F1
#
_cell.length_a   1.000
_cell.length_b   1.000
_cell.length_c   1.000
_cell.angle_alpha   90.00
_cell.angle_beta   90.00
_cell.angle_gamma   90.00
#
_symmetry.space_group_name_H-M   'P 1'
#
loop_
_entity.id
_entity.type
_entity.pdbx_description
1 polymer ?
#
loop_
_entity_poly.entity_id
_entity_poly.type
_entity_poly.pdbx_seq_one_letter_code
_entity_poly.pdbx_strand_id
1 'polypeptide(L)'
;MTLNSLKKIIKFRSIYSGRKETDILYKKYFIKNLEEFNEKELDILKSLFDFYSDGEIYQILTKKLKPNLKFKNLFAKIDKI
;
A
#
# COMPACT_ATOMS: atom_id res chain seq x y z
N MET A 1 8.08 -13.29 9.91
CA MET A 1 8.39 -11.88 10.24
C MET A 1 7.40 -11.43 11.29
N THR A 2 7.82 -10.75 12.34
CA THR A 2 6.89 -10.14 13.31
C THR A 2 6.11 -8.99 12.67
N LEU A 3 4.86 -8.79 13.07
CA LEU A 3 3.96 -7.72 12.59
C LEU A 3 4.65 -6.35 12.53
N ASN A 4 5.40 -6.00 13.57
CA ASN A 4 6.17 -4.73 13.64
C ASN A 4 7.22 -4.59 12.53
N SER A 5 7.85 -5.67 12.11
CA SER A 5 8.86 -5.63 11.04
C SER A 5 8.20 -5.37 9.68
N LEU A 6 7.05 -5.99 9.40
CA LEU A 6 6.27 -5.73 8.18
C LEU A 6 5.81 -4.27 8.12
N LYS A 7 5.29 -3.77 9.24
CA LYS A 7 4.88 -2.37 9.39
C LYS A 7 6.04 -1.41 9.09
N LYS A 8 7.23 -1.70 9.62
CA LYS A 8 8.44 -0.90 9.37
C LYS A 8 8.87 -0.91 7.91
N ILE A 9 8.82 -2.07 7.24
CA ILE A 9 9.14 -2.20 5.81
C ILE A 9 8.17 -1.36 4.97
N ILE A 10 6.87 -1.49 5.20
CA ILE A 10 5.84 -0.72 4.47
C ILE A 10 6.03 0.77 4.69
N LYS A 11 6.26 1.19 5.94
CA LYS A 11 6.50 2.61 6.26
C LYS A 11 7.74 3.15 5.55
N PHE A 12 8.84 2.39 5.56
CA PHE A 12 10.05 2.77 4.85
C PHE A 12 9.80 2.89 3.34
N ARG A 13 9.20 1.87 2.72
CA ARG A 13 8.90 1.88 1.28
C ARG A 13 7.92 2.99 0.88
N SER A 14 7.00 3.32 1.78
CA SER A 14 6.03 4.39 1.58
C SER A 14 6.67 5.78 1.61
N ILE A 15 7.71 5.98 2.43
CA ILE A 15 8.44 7.26 2.60
C ILE A 15 9.46 7.48 1.47
N TYR A 16 10.08 6.39 0.99
CA TYR A 16 11.11 6.44 -0.04
C TYR A 16 10.57 6.10 -1.44
N SER A 17 9.38 6.61 -1.76
CA SER A 17 8.80 6.47 -3.10
C SER A 17 9.49 7.42 -4.09
N GLY A 18 9.64 6.98 -5.34
CA GLY A 18 10.31 7.77 -6.38
C GLY A 18 9.61 9.09 -6.76
N ARG A 19 8.40 9.36 -6.26
CA ARG A 19 7.63 10.59 -6.52
C ARG A 19 6.99 11.15 -5.26
N LYS A 20 7.10 12.47 -5.07
CA LYS A 20 6.49 13.20 -3.94
C LYS A 20 4.97 13.03 -3.86
N GLU A 21 4.29 13.00 -5.00
CA GLU A 21 2.84 12.81 -5.04
C GLU A 21 2.42 11.43 -4.54
N THR A 22 3.19 10.40 -4.90
CA THR A 22 2.97 9.03 -4.45
C THR A 22 3.23 8.88 -2.95
N ASP A 23 4.28 9.53 -2.43
CA ASP A 23 4.57 9.59 -0.99
C ASP A 23 3.39 10.14 -0.17
N ILE A 24 2.82 11.27 -0.60
CA ILE A 24 1.66 11.89 0.05
C ILE A 24 0.47 10.91 0.06
N LEU A 25 0.22 10.25 -1.08
CA LEU A 25 -0.86 9.26 -1.18
C LEU A 25 -0.62 8.06 -0.26
N TYR A 26 0.59 7.51 -0.26
CA TYR A 26 0.94 6.38 0.58
C TYR A 26 0.83 6.72 2.06
N LYS A 27 1.24 7.93 2.45
CA LYS A 27 1.06 8.40 3.82
C LYS A 27 -0.41 8.45 4.22
N LYS A 28 -1.27 8.91 3.31
CA LYS A 28 -2.72 9.01 3.55
C LYS A 28 -3.41 7.64 3.63
N TYR A 29 -3.11 6.73 2.71
CA TYR A 29 -3.83 5.46 2.57
C TYR A 29 -3.19 4.31 3.34
N PHE A 30 -1.86 4.25 3.40
CA PHE A 30 -1.14 3.14 4.00
C PHE A 30 -0.63 3.47 5.39
N ILE A 31 0.13 4.57 5.57
CA ILE A 31 0.75 4.90 6.87
C ILE A 31 -0.29 5.22 7.93
N LYS A 32 -1.34 5.97 7.57
CA LYS A 32 -2.41 6.34 8.51
C LYS A 32 -3.25 5.13 8.95
N ASN A 33 -3.49 4.20 8.03
CA ASN A 33 -4.31 3.01 8.27
C ASN A 33 -3.47 1.77 8.62
N LEU A 34 -2.17 1.97 8.88
CA LEU A 34 -1.19 0.90 9.07
C LEU A 34 -1.47 0.06 10.32
N GLU A 35 -2.17 0.65 11.29
CA GLU A 35 -2.63 0.00 12.51
C GLU A 35 -3.90 -0.84 12.29
N GLU A 36 -4.70 -0.55 11.27
CA GLU A 36 -5.94 -1.26 10.93
C GLU A 36 -5.74 -2.45 9.98
N PHE A 37 -4.55 -2.58 9.39
CA PHE A 37 -4.19 -3.75 8.58
C PHE A 37 -3.80 -4.93 9.47
N ASN A 38 -4.37 -6.09 9.14
CA ASN A 38 -4.00 -7.35 9.76
C ASN A 38 -2.74 -7.94 9.09
N GLU A 39 -2.11 -8.94 9.71
CA GLU A 39 -0.84 -9.51 9.21
C GLU A 39 -0.92 -9.97 7.75
N LYS A 40 -2.00 -10.67 7.37
CA LYS A 40 -2.24 -11.11 5.98
C LYS A 40 -2.32 -9.94 5.01
N GLU A 41 -2.90 -8.82 5.43
CA GLU A 41 -3.03 -7.64 4.59
C GLU A 41 -1.70 -6.94 4.42
N LEU A 42 -0.90 -6.84 5.49
CA LEU A 42 0.46 -6.30 5.40
C LEU A 42 1.35 -7.15 4.49
N ASP A 43 1.18 -8.47 4.48
CA ASP A 43 1.89 -9.36 3.54
C ASP A 43 1.46 -9.14 2.08
N ILE A 44 0.14 -8.97 1.83
CA ILE A 44 -0.38 -8.58 0.52
C ILE A 44 0.16 -7.21 0.09
N LEU A 45 0.24 -6.26 1.01
CA LEU A 45 0.73 -4.90 0.76
C LEU A 45 2.22 -4.90 0.44
N LYS A 46 3.00 -5.73 1.13
CA LYS A 46 4.41 -5.99 0.78
C LYS A 46 4.53 -6.60 -0.61
N SER A 47 3.71 -7.60 -0.94
CA SER A 47 3.66 -8.21 -2.27
C SER A 47 3.27 -7.20 -3.35
N LEU A 48 2.40 -6.25 -3.03
CA LEU A 48 1.98 -5.19 -3.95
C LEU A 48 3.15 -4.28 -4.33
N PHE A 49 3.93 -3.83 -3.34
CA PHE A 49 5.13 -3.01 -3.60
C PHE A 49 6.22 -3.75 -4.37
N ASP A 50 6.22 -5.08 -4.36
CA ASP A 50 7.16 -5.88 -5.12
C ASP A 50 6.66 -6.10 -6.57
N PHE A 51 5.34 -6.20 -6.73
CA PHE A 51 4.71 -6.49 -8.02
C PHE A 51 4.50 -5.25 -8.88
N TYR A 52 4.17 -4.11 -8.28
CA TYR A 52 3.86 -2.87 -8.98
C TYR A 52 4.92 -1.80 -8.68
N SER A 53 5.23 -1.01 -9.71
CA SER A 53 6.04 0.20 -9.51
C SER A 53 5.25 1.29 -8.78
N ASP A 54 5.94 2.21 -8.12
CA ASP A 54 5.33 3.34 -7.43
C ASP A 54 4.32 4.13 -8.28
N GLY A 55 4.65 4.32 -9.57
CA GLY A 55 3.76 4.99 -10.51
C GLY A 55 2.47 4.21 -10.80
N GLU A 56 2.53 2.89 -10.85
CA GLU A 56 1.35 2.04 -11.07
C GLU A 56 0.47 2.00 -9.83
N ILE A 57 1.06 1.87 -8.64
CA ILE A 57 0.30 1.91 -7.39
C ILE A 57 -0.39 3.26 -7.24
N TYR A 58 0.28 4.36 -7.59
CA TYR A 58 -0.34 5.68 -7.65
C TYR A 58 -1.54 5.71 -8.62
N GLN A 59 -1.40 5.14 -9.81
CA GLN A 59 -2.52 5.07 -10.76
C GLN A 59 -3.68 4.21 -10.23
N ILE A 60 -3.38 3.12 -9.52
CA ILE A 60 -4.39 2.27 -8.89
C ILE A 60 -5.13 3.04 -7.79
N LEU A 61 -4.40 3.72 -6.90
CA LEU A 61 -4.97 4.52 -5.82
C LEU A 61 -5.78 5.72 -6.34
N THR A 62 -5.37 6.30 -7.47
CA THR A 62 -6.11 7.39 -8.14
C THR A 62 -7.26 6.89 -9.02
N LYS A 63 -7.61 5.59 -8.93
CA LYS A 63 -8.67 4.92 -9.71
C LYS A 63 -8.47 4.97 -11.24
N LYS A 64 -7.26 5.31 -11.70
CA LYS A 64 -6.88 5.33 -13.12
C LYS A 64 -6.60 3.93 -13.65
N LEU A 65 -6.17 3.01 -12.79
CA LEU A 65 -5.81 1.64 -13.16
C LEU A 65 -6.52 0.63 -12.23
N LYS A 66 -7.00 -0.49 -12.79
CA LYS A 66 -7.68 -1.52 -12.01
C LYS A 66 -6.65 -2.47 -11.39
N PRO A 67 -6.65 -2.68 -10.06
CA PRO A 67 -5.74 -3.61 -9.43
C PRO A 67 -6.06 -5.05 -9.84
N ASN A 68 -5.04 -5.91 -9.82
CA ASN A 68 -5.23 -7.35 -9.99
C ASN A 68 -6.17 -7.92 -8.90
N LEU A 69 -6.89 -9.01 -9.22
CA LEU A 69 -7.88 -9.65 -8.37
C LEU A 69 -7.34 -9.95 -6.96
N LYS A 70 -6.04 -10.31 -6.88
CA LYS A 70 -5.31 -10.59 -5.64
C LYS A 70 -5.26 -9.40 -4.68
N PHE A 71 -5.19 -8.17 -5.20
CA PHE A 71 -5.08 -6.93 -4.41
C PHE A 71 -6.41 -6.19 -4.30
N LYS A 72 -7.42 -6.59 -5.07
CA LYS A 72 -8.75 -5.95 -5.10
C LYS A 72 -9.36 -5.85 -3.71
N ASN A 73 -9.21 -6.89 -2.88
CA ASN A 73 -9.74 -6.91 -1.51
C ASN A 73 -9.06 -5.85 -0.62
N LEU A 74 -7.74 -5.68 -0.75
CA LEU A 74 -6.97 -4.70 0.00
C LEU A 74 -7.45 -3.28 -0.36
N PHE A 75 -7.54 -2.96 -1.66
CA PHE A 75 -8.00 -1.64 -2.10
C PHE A 75 -9.46 -1.38 -1.78
N ALA A 76 -10.33 -2.39 -1.83
CA ALA A 76 -11.73 -2.24 -1.43
C ALA A 76 -11.89 -1.89 0.06
N LYS A 77 -10.98 -2.36 0.92
CA LYS A 77 -10.95 -1.97 2.33
C LYS A 77 -10.40 -0.56 2.50
N ILE A 78 -9.34 -0.20 1.79
CA ILE A 78 -8.75 1.14 1.79
C ILE A 78 -9.76 2.21 1.32
N ASP A 79 -10.61 1.89 0.34
CA ASP A 79 -11.65 2.79 -0.16
C ASP A 79 -12.83 2.96 0.82
N LYS A 80 -12.98 2.04 1.79
CA LYS A 80 -14.03 2.08 2.83
C LYS A 80 -13.60 2.74 4.14
N ILE A 81 -12.31 3.02 4.31
CA ILE A 81 -11.73 3.71 5.48
C ILE A 81 -11.66 5.22 5.19
#